data_AF-A0A0L0HPA3-F1
#
_entry.id   AF-A0A0L0HPA3-F1
#
_cell.length_a   1.000
_cell.length_b   1.000
_cell.length_c   1.000
_cell.angle_alpha   90.00
_cell.angle_beta   90.00
_cell.angle_gamma   90.00
#
_symmetry.space_group_name_H-M   'P 1'
#
loop_
_entity.id
_entity.type
_entity.pdbx_description
1 polymer ?
#
loop_
_entity_poly.entity_id
_entity_poly.type
_entity_poly.pdbx_seq_one_letter_code
_entity_poly.pdbx_strand_id
1 'polypeptide(L)'
;MTLQVSDYLDSYLQLCNERDVFVIGSFRKSLQGAVEGGPVPETFKLNGNQPDLSNARLKDSYIDIILSPLSRSGAFLRELDLSCNEIGDVGAGVLAAFLKDDMSLEVLDLHSNNIGSNGVTALARALHVNDKLNVLDLSDNVAGNEGGMELANMLQINSTLTHLHLRNTFLTATPLVALATVLRNNTTLIRLDISNNHHYTTNLTQSLSNDVMMHMTRMLALNYTLREIALAKMGVTDWQVMEYWARALKTNLRIEMVDLSCNRISRDGGVSICRSLYNHPSLGTLKLSRCSIQDEGAEAVSQMLQNNFGLQSLHLDYNAITGKGLVAIAQAFTKNFSLKQIKLWGNKWDVEACEAWAKLVGGPVANIAYGDDLSGTIVEANQMFPRDGRRTVSVRALSAKEKGAGNVQPRNYDDPRVNRRFKESEIDVVFYAVEGVLSVARRD
;
A
#
# COMPACT_ATOMS: atom_id res chain seq x y z
N MET A 1 26.76 -20.86 1.35
CA MET A 1 25.33 -20.63 1.55
C MET A 1 24.62 -21.86 2.13
N THR A 2 24.57 -23.04 1.49
CA THR A 2 23.91 -24.22 2.08
C THR A 2 24.46 -24.61 3.47
N LEU A 3 25.79 -24.57 3.66
CA LEU A 3 26.43 -24.79 4.96
C LEU A 3 25.97 -23.74 6.00
N GLN A 4 25.89 -22.47 5.62
CA GLN A 4 25.45 -21.37 6.50
C GLN A 4 24.00 -21.54 6.96
N VAL A 5 23.12 -22.03 6.07
CA VAL A 5 21.72 -22.32 6.40
C VAL A 5 21.62 -23.54 7.31
N SER A 6 22.44 -24.58 7.09
CA SER A 6 22.53 -25.72 8.00
C SER A 6 22.95 -25.29 9.40
N ASP A 7 24.04 -24.52 9.50
CA ASP A 7 24.56 -24.00 10.78
C ASP A 7 23.52 -23.10 11.47
N TYR A 8 22.79 -22.29 10.70
CA TYR A 8 21.69 -21.47 11.19
C TYR A 8 20.57 -22.33 11.76
N LEU A 9 20.10 -23.33 11.00
CA LEU A 9 18.99 -24.20 11.39
C LEU A 9 19.33 -24.99 12.65
N ASP A 10 20.53 -25.57 12.74
CA ASP A 10 20.96 -26.32 13.91
C ASP A 10 21.03 -25.43 15.15
N SER A 11 21.59 -24.22 15.02
CA SER A 11 21.66 -23.23 16.11
C SER A 11 20.27 -22.75 16.54
N TYR A 12 19.36 -22.48 15.59
CA TYR A 12 17.98 -22.09 15.87
C TYR A 12 17.21 -23.17 16.63
N LEU A 13 17.31 -24.44 16.19
CA LEU A 13 16.67 -25.57 16.86
C LEU A 13 17.24 -25.81 18.26
N GLN A 14 18.56 -25.67 18.42
CA GLN A 14 19.22 -25.76 19.72
C GLN A 14 18.70 -24.69 20.68
N LEU A 15 18.65 -23.42 20.25
CA LEU A 15 18.13 -22.32 21.08
C LEU A 15 16.66 -22.49 21.43
N CYS A 16 15.84 -22.99 20.50
CA CYS A 16 14.43 -23.29 20.79
C CYS A 16 14.31 -24.32 21.92
N ASN A 17 15.12 -25.38 21.87
CA ASN A 17 15.14 -26.42 22.89
C ASN A 17 15.70 -25.90 24.23
N GLU A 18 16.80 -25.14 24.21
CA GLU A 18 17.43 -24.58 25.43
C GLU A 18 16.53 -23.57 26.16
N ARG A 19 15.73 -22.81 25.41
CA ARG A 19 14.82 -21.79 25.95
C ARG A 19 13.41 -22.33 26.23
N ASP A 20 13.17 -23.61 25.97
CA ASP A 20 11.86 -24.27 26.08
C ASP A 20 10.76 -23.50 25.34
N VAL A 21 11.04 -23.14 24.08
CA VAL A 21 10.08 -22.45 23.21
C VAL A 21 9.72 -23.33 22.01
N PHE A 22 8.50 -23.13 21.50
CA PHE A 22 8.02 -23.85 20.33
C PHE A 22 8.87 -23.56 19.09
N VAL A 23 8.98 -24.51 18.17
CA VAL A 23 9.63 -24.32 16.86
C VAL A 23 8.58 -23.91 15.84
N ILE A 24 8.88 -22.89 15.03
CA ILE A 24 7.98 -22.43 13.96
C ILE A 24 8.06 -23.45 12.81
N GLY A 25 7.00 -24.22 12.60
CA GLY A 25 6.99 -25.37 11.69
C GLY A 25 7.22 -25.00 10.23
N SER A 26 6.52 -23.98 9.74
CA SER A 26 6.64 -23.43 8.40
C SER A 26 8.06 -22.93 8.12
N PHE A 27 8.65 -22.22 9.09
CA PHE A 27 9.99 -21.66 9.02
C PHE A 27 11.06 -22.76 9.01
N ARG A 28 10.97 -23.72 9.94
CA ARG A 28 11.84 -24.90 9.96
C ARG A 28 11.78 -25.64 8.62
N LYS A 29 10.59 -25.86 8.08
CA LYS A 29 10.41 -26.56 6.79
C LYS A 29 11.08 -25.81 5.64
N SER A 30 11.00 -24.48 5.62
CA SER A 30 11.67 -23.63 4.63
C SER A 30 13.20 -23.80 4.68
N LEU A 31 13.78 -23.70 5.88
CA LEU A 31 15.22 -23.87 6.10
C LEU A 31 15.69 -25.30 5.77
N GLN A 32 14.94 -26.31 6.20
CA GLN A 32 15.24 -27.72 5.92
C GLN A 32 15.25 -28.01 4.41
N GLY A 33 14.28 -27.46 3.67
CA GLY A 33 14.25 -27.59 2.21
C GLY A 33 15.49 -26.99 1.54
N ALA A 34 16.04 -25.89 2.08
CA ALA A 34 17.29 -25.31 1.59
C ALA A 34 18.53 -26.17 1.93
N VAL A 35 18.56 -26.79 3.12
CA VAL A 35 19.61 -27.75 3.50
C VAL A 35 19.61 -28.98 2.58
N GLU A 36 18.43 -29.43 2.14
CA GLU A 36 18.24 -30.58 1.25
C GLU A 36 18.51 -30.27 -0.24
N GLY A 37 19.11 -29.11 -0.55
CA GLY A 37 19.50 -28.71 -1.90
C GLY A 37 18.52 -27.77 -2.60
N GLY A 38 17.48 -27.30 -1.89
CA GLY A 38 16.59 -26.24 -2.36
C GLY A 38 17.23 -24.84 -2.31
N PRO A 39 16.50 -23.81 -2.78
CA PRO A 39 16.97 -22.43 -2.74
C PRO A 39 17.11 -21.93 -1.29
N VAL A 40 18.14 -21.12 -1.03
CA VAL A 40 18.34 -20.49 0.28
C VAL A 40 17.29 -19.39 0.50
N PRO A 41 16.55 -19.41 1.62
CA PRO A 41 15.54 -18.41 1.88
C PRO A 41 16.21 -17.10 2.32
N GLU A 42 16.23 -16.11 1.42
CA GLU A 42 16.67 -14.75 1.71
C GLU A 42 15.58 -13.93 2.45
N THR A 43 14.36 -14.45 2.53
CA THR A 43 13.23 -13.84 3.25
C THR A 43 12.78 -14.74 4.39
N PHE A 44 12.79 -14.21 5.62
CA PHE A 44 12.19 -14.84 6.78
C PHE A 44 10.77 -14.31 6.99
N LYS A 45 9.78 -15.09 6.56
CA LYS A 45 8.35 -14.77 6.71
C LYS A 45 7.84 -15.27 8.05
N LEU A 46 7.89 -14.42 9.06
CA LEU A 46 7.49 -14.70 10.44
C LEU A 46 6.33 -13.81 10.90
N ASN A 47 5.46 -13.41 9.97
CA ASN A 47 4.22 -12.68 10.25
C ASN A 47 3.31 -13.46 11.21
N GLY A 48 2.82 -12.80 12.26
CA GLY A 48 2.02 -13.42 13.31
C GLY A 48 0.62 -13.86 12.90
N ASN A 49 0.14 -13.51 11.70
CA ASN A 49 -1.09 -14.05 11.11
C ASN A 49 -0.87 -15.37 10.36
N GLN A 50 0.37 -15.87 10.25
CA GLN A 50 0.61 -17.21 9.74
C GLN A 50 -0.08 -18.26 10.62
N PRO A 51 -0.54 -19.40 10.06
CA PRO A 51 -1.22 -20.43 10.84
C PRO A 51 -0.46 -20.84 12.11
N ASP A 52 0.85 -21.01 11.99
CA ASP A 52 1.75 -21.45 13.07
C ASP A 52 1.93 -20.39 14.18
N LEU A 53 1.69 -19.12 13.89
CA LEU A 53 1.89 -17.99 14.82
C LEU A 53 0.58 -17.34 15.28
N SER A 54 -0.55 -17.67 14.64
CA SER A 54 -1.87 -17.08 14.93
C SER A 54 -2.29 -17.11 16.41
N ASN A 55 -1.90 -18.17 17.13
CA ASN A 55 -2.13 -18.35 18.57
C ASN A 55 -0.83 -18.36 19.40
N ALA A 56 0.31 -18.07 18.76
CA ALA A 56 1.64 -18.15 19.35
C ALA A 56 2.51 -16.99 18.84
N ARG A 57 1.95 -15.76 18.89
CA ARG A 57 2.62 -14.54 18.42
C ARG A 57 4.00 -14.41 19.06
N LEU A 58 4.97 -13.98 18.25
CA LEU A 58 6.33 -13.79 18.70
C LEU A 58 6.42 -12.63 19.69
N LYS A 59 7.15 -12.85 20.78
CA LYS A 59 7.43 -11.84 21.82
C LYS A 59 8.90 -11.49 21.82
N ASP A 60 9.27 -10.48 22.60
CA ASP A 60 10.65 -9.97 22.73
C ASP A 60 11.69 -11.07 22.95
N SER A 61 11.40 -12.04 23.81
CA SER A 61 12.31 -13.16 24.12
C SER A 61 12.66 -14.02 22.91
N TYR A 62 11.78 -14.07 21.91
CA TYR A 62 11.93 -14.91 20.74
C TYR A 62 12.80 -14.24 19.65
N ILE A 63 12.97 -12.93 19.71
CA ILE A 63 13.75 -12.16 18.72
C ILE A 63 15.23 -12.57 18.76
N ASP A 64 15.80 -12.73 19.95
CA ASP A 64 17.18 -13.21 20.11
C ASP A 64 17.37 -14.63 19.55
N ILE A 65 16.35 -15.49 19.66
CA ILE A 65 16.39 -16.86 19.14
C ILE A 65 16.48 -16.87 17.61
N ILE A 66 15.82 -15.91 16.95
CA ILE A 66 15.83 -15.77 15.49
C ILE A 66 17.14 -15.12 15.01
N LEU A 67 17.61 -14.08 15.70
CA LEU A 67 18.70 -13.22 15.22
C LEU A 67 20.09 -13.68 15.65
N SER A 68 20.26 -14.22 16.86
CA SER A 68 21.60 -14.59 17.35
C SER A 68 22.32 -15.64 16.47
N PRO A 69 21.64 -16.60 15.81
CA PRO A 69 22.33 -17.48 14.87
C PRO A 69 22.79 -16.75 13.59
N LEU A 70 22.10 -15.68 13.17
CA LEU A 70 22.48 -14.89 11.99
C LEU A 70 23.78 -14.13 12.21
N SER A 71 24.13 -13.74 13.44
CA SER A 71 25.40 -13.07 13.70
C SER A 71 26.63 -13.93 13.35
N ARG A 72 26.48 -15.25 13.23
CA ARG A 72 27.56 -16.20 12.89
C ARG A 72 27.53 -16.69 11.44
N SER A 73 26.36 -16.77 10.83
CA SER A 73 26.17 -17.40 9.51
C SER A 73 25.29 -16.60 8.53
N GLY A 74 24.72 -15.47 8.98
CA GLY A 74 23.52 -14.83 8.42
C GLY A 74 23.71 -13.86 7.26
N ALA A 75 24.84 -13.91 6.54
CA ALA A 75 25.09 -13.02 5.40
C ALA A 75 24.13 -13.21 4.19
N PHE A 76 23.10 -14.05 4.32
CA PHE A 76 22.12 -14.36 3.28
C PHE A 76 20.74 -13.75 3.52
N LEU A 77 20.45 -13.22 4.73
CA LEU A 77 19.13 -12.66 5.01
C LEU A 77 19.00 -11.26 4.38
N ARG A 78 18.00 -11.09 3.50
CA ARG A 78 17.69 -9.81 2.86
C ARG A 78 16.42 -9.19 3.41
N GLU A 79 15.46 -10.01 3.81
CA GLU A 79 14.15 -9.54 4.26
C GLU A 79 13.69 -10.27 5.52
N LEU A 80 13.27 -9.51 6.53
CA LEU A 80 12.73 -10.03 7.77
C LEU A 80 11.34 -9.45 8.01
N ASP A 81 10.34 -10.32 7.92
CA ASP A 81 8.95 -9.99 8.20
C ASP A 81 8.57 -10.54 9.58
N LEU A 82 8.46 -9.63 10.55
CA LEU A 82 8.07 -9.89 11.94
C LEU A 82 6.74 -9.22 12.29
N SER A 83 5.97 -8.87 11.28
CA SER A 83 4.75 -8.11 11.46
C SER A 83 3.63 -8.90 12.15
N CYS A 84 2.65 -8.19 12.71
CA CYS A 84 1.49 -8.77 13.37
C CYS A 84 1.83 -9.71 14.55
N ASN A 85 2.92 -9.44 15.26
CA ASN A 85 3.35 -10.16 16.46
C ASN A 85 3.11 -9.33 17.75
N GLU A 86 3.72 -9.72 18.87
CA GLU A 86 3.65 -9.03 20.17
C GLU A 86 5.02 -8.50 20.59
N ILE A 87 5.81 -7.99 19.64
CA ILE A 87 7.16 -7.46 19.89
C ILE A 87 7.03 -6.06 20.50
N GLY A 88 7.67 -5.83 21.64
CA GLY A 88 7.77 -4.55 22.33
C GLY A 88 9.15 -3.91 22.22
N ASP A 89 9.40 -2.95 23.11
CA ASP A 89 10.64 -2.16 23.13
C ASP A 89 11.90 -3.02 23.34
N VAL A 90 11.80 -4.11 24.11
CA VAL A 90 12.96 -4.97 24.39
C VAL A 90 13.36 -5.73 23.12
N GLY A 91 12.40 -6.31 22.40
CA GLY A 91 12.65 -6.99 21.14
C GLY A 91 13.15 -6.04 20.06
N ALA A 92 12.59 -4.83 19.98
CA ALA A 92 13.09 -3.76 19.11
C ALA A 92 14.54 -3.36 19.46
N GLY A 93 14.91 -3.36 20.75
CA GLY A 93 16.29 -3.16 21.20
C GLY A 93 17.26 -4.23 20.71
N VAL A 94 16.83 -5.50 20.72
CA VAL A 94 17.62 -6.62 20.17
C VAL A 94 17.79 -6.49 18.65
N LEU A 95 16.71 -6.15 17.93
CA LEU A 95 16.76 -5.84 16.50
C LEU A 95 17.71 -4.67 16.20
N ALA A 96 17.66 -3.60 16.99
CA ALA A 96 18.55 -2.46 16.85
C ALA A 96 20.02 -2.82 17.09
N ALA A 97 20.30 -3.70 18.05
CA ALA A 97 21.66 -4.19 18.26
C ALA A 97 22.15 -5.01 17.06
N PHE A 98 21.31 -5.92 16.54
CA PHE A 98 21.60 -6.70 15.34
C PHE A 98 21.88 -5.82 14.13
N LEU A 99 21.05 -4.81 13.87
CA LEU A 99 21.17 -3.89 12.72
C LEU A 99 22.47 -3.09 12.71
N LYS A 100 23.13 -2.86 13.85
CA LYS A 100 24.39 -2.08 13.87
C LYS A 100 25.54 -2.83 13.20
N ASP A 101 25.54 -4.15 13.32
CA ASP A 101 26.61 -5.01 12.83
C ASP A 101 26.21 -5.79 11.57
N ASP A 102 24.90 -5.94 11.32
CA ASP A 102 24.40 -6.62 10.14
C ASP A 102 24.62 -5.80 8.87
N MET A 103 25.18 -6.48 7.87
CA MET A 103 25.53 -5.91 6.57
C MET A 103 24.73 -6.52 5.40
N SER A 104 23.60 -7.19 5.70
CA SER A 104 22.85 -7.97 4.71
C SER A 104 21.36 -7.60 4.61
N LEU A 105 20.71 -7.22 5.71
CA LEU A 105 19.28 -6.98 5.76
C LEU A 105 18.91 -5.67 5.04
N GLU A 106 18.00 -5.79 4.08
CA GLU A 106 17.53 -4.70 3.23
C GLU A 106 16.09 -4.29 3.56
N VAL A 107 15.27 -5.23 4.05
CA VAL A 107 13.85 -5.00 4.38
C VAL A 107 13.55 -5.51 5.79
N LEU A 108 12.99 -4.64 6.63
CA LEU A 108 12.50 -4.98 7.95
C LEU A 108 11.04 -4.53 8.10
N ASP A 109 10.15 -5.51 8.22
CA ASP A 109 8.73 -5.28 8.47
C ASP A 109 8.38 -5.61 9.93
N LEU A 110 8.00 -4.58 10.68
CA LEU A 110 7.58 -4.64 12.08
C LEU A 110 6.13 -4.16 12.25
N HIS A 111 5.33 -4.07 11.18
CA HIS A 111 3.98 -3.52 11.26
C HIS A 111 3.11 -4.26 12.28
N SER A 112 2.20 -3.54 12.95
CA SER A 112 1.26 -4.10 13.93
C SER A 112 1.93 -4.94 15.02
N ASN A 113 2.88 -4.33 15.73
CA ASN A 113 3.50 -4.86 16.94
C ASN A 113 3.22 -3.93 18.13
N ASN A 114 3.84 -4.21 19.28
CA ASN A 114 3.70 -3.42 20.51
C ASN A 114 4.92 -2.51 20.74
N ILE A 115 5.63 -2.10 19.69
CA ILE A 115 6.85 -1.30 19.80
C ILE A 115 6.48 0.12 20.20
N GLY A 116 7.04 0.60 21.31
CA GLY A 116 6.86 1.94 21.81
C GLY A 116 7.95 2.90 21.33
N SER A 117 7.91 4.11 21.90
CA SER A 117 8.84 5.19 21.60
C SER A 117 10.32 4.80 21.83
N ASN A 118 10.61 4.02 22.87
CA ASN A 118 11.98 3.60 23.18
C ASN A 118 12.51 2.61 22.14
N GLY A 119 11.69 1.64 21.72
CA GLY A 119 12.05 0.68 20.69
C GLY A 119 12.29 1.34 19.34
N VAL A 120 11.40 2.27 18.94
CA VAL A 120 11.61 3.06 17.71
C VAL A 120 12.86 3.92 17.78
N THR A 121 13.13 4.54 18.93
CA THR A 121 14.37 5.31 19.17
C THR A 121 15.60 4.43 19.02
N ALA A 122 15.57 3.21 19.56
CA ALA A 122 16.68 2.26 19.43
C ALA A 122 16.92 1.89 17.96
N LEU A 123 15.86 1.57 17.21
CA LEU A 123 15.94 1.26 15.77
C LEU A 123 16.49 2.45 14.97
N ALA A 124 15.95 3.67 15.18
CA ALA A 124 16.44 4.87 14.52
C ALA A 124 17.93 5.12 14.81
N ARG A 125 18.39 4.85 16.05
CA ARG A 125 19.81 4.96 16.41
C ARG A 125 20.70 3.93 15.72
N ALA A 126 20.23 2.71 15.52
CA ALA A 126 20.95 1.72 14.74
C ALA A 126 21.09 2.16 13.27
N LEU A 127 20.03 2.75 12.71
CA LEU A 127 20.00 3.25 11.34
C LEU A 127 20.86 4.51 11.09
N HIS A 128 21.36 5.18 12.13
CA HIS A 128 22.41 6.19 11.94
C HIS A 128 23.71 5.60 11.39
N VAL A 129 24.00 4.33 11.72
CA VAL A 129 25.25 3.66 11.32
C VAL A 129 25.04 2.55 10.31
N ASN A 130 23.86 1.93 10.28
CA ASN A 130 23.53 0.92 9.28
C ASN A 130 23.40 1.54 7.89
N ASP A 131 24.10 0.95 6.92
CA ASP A 131 24.17 1.40 5.53
C ASP A 131 23.57 0.38 4.54
N LYS A 132 22.66 -0.48 5.01
CA LYS A 132 22.04 -1.56 4.21
C LYS A 132 20.53 -1.52 4.18
N LEU A 133 19.89 -1.18 5.29
CA LEU A 133 18.43 -1.23 5.36
C LEU A 133 17.85 -0.18 4.41
N ASN A 134 17.07 -0.66 3.44
CA ASN A 134 16.40 0.13 2.43
C ASN A 134 14.94 0.41 2.81
N VAL A 135 14.29 -0.55 3.48
CA VAL A 135 12.86 -0.51 3.81
C VAL A 135 12.64 -0.79 5.29
N LEU A 136 11.92 0.13 5.95
CA LEU A 136 11.46 -0.05 7.32
C LEU A 136 9.96 0.22 7.40
N ASP A 137 9.20 -0.79 7.87
CA ASP A 137 7.79 -0.62 8.22
C ASP A 137 7.58 -0.68 9.73
N LEU A 138 7.12 0.43 10.31
CA LEU A 138 6.76 0.58 11.73
C LEU A 138 5.26 0.87 11.89
N SER A 139 4.45 0.71 10.85
CA SER A 139 3.03 1.03 10.87
C SER A 139 2.30 0.32 12.01
N ASP A 140 1.28 0.96 12.58
CA ASP A 140 0.48 0.42 13.68
C ASP A 140 1.30 0.03 14.93
N ASN A 141 2.41 0.73 15.20
CA ASN A 141 3.14 0.73 16.48
C ASN A 141 2.96 2.09 17.21
N VAL A 142 3.61 2.30 18.35
CA VAL A 142 3.50 3.53 19.15
C VAL A 142 4.83 4.29 19.17
N ALA A 143 5.27 4.77 17.99
CA ALA A 143 6.50 5.56 17.88
C ALA A 143 6.46 6.83 18.74
N GLY A 144 5.31 7.51 18.79
CA GLY A 144 5.12 8.71 19.60
C GLY A 144 6.06 9.85 19.21
N ASN A 145 6.14 10.87 20.07
CA ASN A 145 6.93 12.07 19.78
C ASN A 145 8.43 11.82 19.81
N GLU A 146 8.96 11.12 20.81
CA GLU A 146 10.42 10.94 20.93
C GLU A 146 10.94 10.01 19.83
N GLY A 147 10.30 8.85 19.62
CA GLY A 147 10.63 7.96 18.51
C GLY A 147 10.51 8.65 17.14
N GLY A 148 9.45 9.45 16.93
CA GLY A 148 9.28 10.24 15.71
C GLY A 148 10.36 11.30 15.48
N MET A 149 10.82 11.96 16.55
CA MET A 149 11.93 12.92 16.47
C MET A 149 13.26 12.21 16.15
N GLU A 150 13.51 11.04 16.74
CA GLU A 150 14.73 10.28 16.45
C GLU A 150 14.74 9.74 15.02
N LEU A 151 13.60 9.34 14.47
CA LEU A 151 13.48 9.00 13.05
C LEU A 151 13.81 10.19 12.14
N ALA A 152 13.36 11.41 12.50
CA ALA A 152 13.74 12.61 11.75
C ALA A 152 15.24 12.91 11.86
N ASN A 153 15.85 12.72 13.03
CA ASN A 153 17.31 12.85 13.20
C ASN A 153 18.07 11.84 12.33
N MET A 154 17.61 10.59 12.32
CA MET A 154 18.20 9.53 11.51
C MET A 154 18.17 9.86 10.02
N LEU A 155 17.05 10.36 9.50
CA LEU A 155 16.92 10.74 8.09
C LEU A 155 17.80 11.93 7.64
N GLN A 156 18.37 12.69 8.59
CA GLN A 156 19.36 13.73 8.24
C GLN A 156 20.71 13.15 7.83
N ILE A 157 21.05 11.95 8.32
CA ILE A 157 22.37 11.34 8.18
C ILE A 157 22.29 10.08 7.32
N ASN A 158 21.28 9.24 7.57
CA ASN A 158 21.10 8.00 6.84
C ASN A 158 20.84 8.31 5.35
N SER A 159 21.59 7.64 4.50
CA SER A 159 21.58 7.80 3.05
C SER A 159 21.28 6.49 2.32
N THR A 160 20.62 5.56 2.99
CA THR A 160 20.34 4.22 2.45
C THR A 160 18.85 3.88 2.50
N LEU A 161 18.13 4.37 3.51
CA LEU A 161 16.70 4.16 3.62
C LEU A 161 15.99 4.86 2.46
N THR A 162 15.24 4.06 1.70
CA THR A 162 14.44 4.48 0.54
C THR A 162 12.95 4.45 0.84
N HIS A 163 12.52 3.65 1.83
CA HIS A 163 11.11 3.46 2.19
C HIS A 163 10.92 3.52 3.69
N LEU A 164 9.99 4.37 4.13
CA LEU A 164 9.64 4.49 5.52
C LEU A 164 8.12 4.53 5.69
N HIS A 165 7.59 3.54 6.40
CA HIS A 165 6.16 3.45 6.70
C HIS A 165 5.91 3.68 8.19
N LEU A 166 5.13 4.72 8.46
CA LEU A 166 4.81 5.26 9.80
C LEU A 166 3.30 5.47 9.93
N ARG A 167 2.49 4.68 9.22
CA ARG A 167 1.04 4.78 9.30
C ARG A 167 0.58 4.46 10.72
N ASN A 168 -0.29 5.30 11.29
CA ASN A 168 -0.87 5.09 12.62
C ASN A 168 0.19 4.86 13.73
N THR A 169 1.23 5.69 13.77
CA THR A 169 2.36 5.55 14.71
C THR A 169 2.34 6.55 15.87
N PHE A 170 1.17 7.16 16.12
CA PHE A 170 0.96 8.11 17.21
C PHE A 170 1.83 9.38 17.08
N LEU A 171 2.20 9.77 15.86
CA LEU A 171 2.97 10.98 15.60
C LEU A 171 2.10 12.22 15.74
N THR A 172 2.52 13.16 16.60
CA THR A 172 1.90 14.49 16.68
C THR A 172 2.53 15.47 15.68
N ALA A 173 2.17 16.75 15.74
CA ALA A 173 2.66 17.74 14.78
C ALA A 173 4.18 17.95 14.82
N THR A 174 4.80 17.90 16.00
CA THR A 174 6.24 18.16 16.16
C THR A 174 7.12 17.20 15.34
N PRO A 175 7.01 15.86 15.50
CA PRO A 175 7.79 14.93 14.68
C PRO A 175 7.42 15.00 13.20
N LEU A 176 6.15 15.24 12.84
CA LEU A 176 5.77 15.38 11.42
C LEU A 176 6.41 16.61 10.77
N VAL A 177 6.44 17.76 11.46
CA VAL A 177 7.13 18.96 10.97
C VAL A 177 8.65 18.73 10.90
N ALA A 178 9.23 18.00 11.85
CA ALA A 178 10.63 17.62 11.81
C ALA A 178 10.94 16.74 10.58
N LEU A 179 10.15 15.68 10.34
CA LEU A 179 10.24 14.85 9.13
C LEU A 179 10.16 15.68 7.85
N ALA A 180 9.15 16.57 7.75
CA ALA A 180 9.04 17.47 6.59
C ALA A 180 10.26 18.39 6.43
N THR A 181 10.89 18.80 7.54
CA THR A 181 12.05 19.70 7.49
C THR A 181 13.29 18.99 6.99
N VAL A 182 13.59 17.80 7.51
CA VAL A 182 14.78 17.01 7.14
C VAL A 182 14.67 16.48 5.71
N LEU A 183 13.46 16.09 5.30
CA LEU A 183 13.19 15.60 3.95
C LEU A 183 13.36 16.66 2.87
N ARG A 184 13.51 17.95 3.19
CA ARG A 184 13.87 18.95 2.16
C ARG A 184 15.23 18.66 1.52
N ASN A 185 16.16 18.11 2.30
CA ASN A 185 17.53 17.85 1.88
C ASN A 185 17.85 16.36 1.75
N ASN A 186 17.00 15.47 2.26
CA ASN A 186 17.20 14.03 2.09
C ASN A 186 17.07 13.64 0.60
N THR A 187 18.11 12.98 0.08
CA THR A 187 18.20 12.59 -1.34
C THR A 187 18.04 11.09 -1.57
N THR A 188 17.51 10.36 -0.59
CA THR A 188 17.48 8.89 -0.64
C THR A 188 16.08 8.31 -0.43
N LEU A 189 15.25 8.96 0.39
CA LEU A 189 13.89 8.49 0.65
C LEU A 189 12.99 8.70 -0.57
N ILE A 190 12.47 7.60 -1.10
CA ILE A 190 11.61 7.52 -2.29
C ILE A 190 10.15 7.44 -1.88
N ARG A 191 9.83 6.70 -0.81
CA ARG A 191 8.45 6.49 -0.33
C ARG A 191 8.31 6.83 1.15
N LEU A 192 7.30 7.62 1.47
CA LEU A 192 6.92 7.95 2.84
C LEU A 192 5.42 7.72 3.03
N ASP A 193 5.06 6.88 4.01
CA ASP A 193 3.69 6.78 4.50
C ASP A 193 3.60 7.28 5.94
N ILE A 194 2.82 8.34 6.17
CA ILE A 194 2.54 8.91 7.50
C ILE A 194 1.03 8.96 7.77
N SER A 195 0.25 8.16 7.04
CA SER A 195 -1.20 8.12 7.11
C SER A 195 -1.73 7.83 8.51
N ASN A 196 -2.98 8.22 8.80
CA ASN A 196 -3.69 7.94 10.04
C ASN A 196 -2.99 8.41 11.33
N ASN A 197 -2.16 9.45 11.26
CA ASN A 197 -1.63 10.13 12.45
C ASN A 197 -2.50 11.33 12.90
N HIS A 198 -3.63 11.61 12.22
CA HIS A 198 -4.46 12.79 12.47
C HIS A 198 -4.88 12.98 13.93
N HIS A 199 -5.42 11.94 14.57
CA HIS A 199 -5.97 12.02 15.92
C HIS A 199 -4.97 12.56 16.96
N TYR A 200 -3.68 12.33 16.74
CA TYR A 200 -2.59 12.78 17.61
C TYR A 200 -2.07 14.17 17.22
N THR A 201 -2.29 14.59 15.98
CA THR A 201 -1.99 15.96 15.54
C THR A 201 -3.04 16.99 15.96
N THR A 202 -4.24 16.56 16.36
CA THR A 202 -5.40 17.47 16.57
C THR A 202 -5.72 17.86 18.00
N ASN A 203 -4.95 17.44 19.00
CA ASN A 203 -5.30 17.73 20.40
C ASN A 203 -5.32 19.23 20.77
N LEU A 204 -4.94 20.18 19.89
CA LEU A 204 -4.86 21.60 20.27
C LEU A 204 -5.22 22.68 19.21
N THR A 205 -5.77 22.39 18.00
CA THR A 205 -6.50 23.32 17.08
C THR A 205 -6.33 22.98 15.58
N GLN A 206 -7.25 23.46 14.72
CA GLN A 206 -7.12 23.45 13.25
C GLN A 206 -5.81 24.12 12.74
N SER A 207 -5.26 25.10 13.46
CA SER A 207 -4.01 25.78 13.10
C SER A 207 -2.84 24.82 13.02
N LEU A 208 -2.70 23.92 13.99
CA LEU A 208 -1.59 22.98 14.03
C LEU A 208 -1.64 21.97 12.88
N SER A 209 -2.84 21.51 12.53
CA SER A 209 -3.05 20.69 11.33
C SER A 209 -2.63 21.44 10.05
N ASN A 210 -2.98 22.73 9.96
CA ASN A 210 -2.57 23.58 8.85
C ASN A 210 -1.04 23.73 8.77
N ASP A 211 -0.37 23.89 9.92
CA ASP A 211 1.09 23.97 9.97
C ASP A 211 1.74 22.68 9.47
N VAL A 212 1.28 21.51 9.92
CA VAL A 212 1.80 20.22 9.43
C VAL A 212 1.65 20.12 7.92
N MET A 213 0.46 20.41 7.37
CA MET A 213 0.23 20.33 5.92
C MET A 213 1.03 21.39 5.13
N MET A 214 1.19 22.59 5.67
CA MET A 214 2.03 23.63 5.09
C MET A 214 3.49 23.15 5.01
N HIS A 215 4.02 22.54 6.07
CA HIS A 215 5.38 22.03 6.09
C HIS A 215 5.57 20.85 5.12
N MET A 216 4.65 19.88 5.10
CA MET A 216 4.70 18.73 4.19
C MET A 216 4.65 19.15 2.71
N THR A 217 3.75 20.06 2.35
CA THR A 217 3.62 20.53 0.96
C THR A 217 4.77 21.44 0.53
N ARG A 218 5.33 22.24 1.44
CA ARG A 218 6.59 22.99 1.18
C ARG A 218 7.78 22.07 1.00
N MET A 219 7.86 20.99 1.78
CA MET A 219 8.86 19.94 1.58
C MET A 219 8.69 19.33 0.20
N LEU A 220 7.47 18.92 -0.16
CA LEU A 220 7.18 18.35 -1.48
C LEU A 220 7.58 19.31 -2.61
N ALA A 221 7.34 20.62 -2.47
CA ALA A 221 7.75 21.59 -3.49
C ALA A 221 9.28 21.72 -3.69
N LEU A 222 10.08 21.29 -2.71
CA LEU A 222 11.55 21.41 -2.71
C LEU A 222 12.27 20.07 -2.90
N ASN A 223 11.65 18.97 -2.47
CA ASN A 223 12.21 17.63 -2.59
C ASN A 223 11.83 17.01 -3.95
N TYR A 224 12.84 16.63 -4.73
CA TYR A 224 12.69 16.01 -6.05
C TYR A 224 13.06 14.52 -6.07
N THR A 225 13.37 13.95 -4.90
CA THR A 225 13.74 12.55 -4.70
C THR A 225 12.50 11.71 -4.40
N LEU A 226 11.67 12.18 -3.47
CA LEU A 226 10.45 11.52 -3.01
C LEU A 226 9.48 11.36 -4.18
N ARG A 227 9.09 10.12 -4.43
CA ARG A 227 8.20 9.72 -5.52
C ARG A 227 6.82 9.38 -5.03
N GLU A 228 6.69 8.91 -3.80
CA GLU A 228 5.42 8.52 -3.24
C GLU A 228 5.23 9.08 -1.84
N ILE A 229 4.10 9.74 -1.63
CA ILE A 229 3.70 10.24 -0.33
C ILE A 229 2.27 9.82 -0.02
N ALA A 230 2.10 9.18 1.13
CA ALA A 230 0.81 8.77 1.65
C ALA A 230 0.45 9.52 2.94
N LEU A 231 -0.69 10.21 2.88
CA LEU A 231 -1.27 11.07 3.92
C LEU A 231 -2.76 10.77 4.06
N ALA A 232 -3.13 9.50 3.91
CA ALA A 232 -4.52 9.09 4.07
C ALA A 232 -4.96 9.30 5.52
N LYS A 233 -6.21 9.72 5.75
CA LYS A 233 -6.76 9.94 7.09
C LYS A 233 -5.89 10.88 7.96
N MET A 234 -5.38 11.95 7.35
CA MET A 234 -4.63 13.03 8.01
C MET A 234 -5.50 14.25 8.31
N GLY A 235 -6.79 14.18 7.97
CA GLY A 235 -7.77 15.24 8.14
C GLY A 235 -7.54 16.44 7.22
N VAL A 236 -6.95 16.20 6.04
CA VAL A 236 -6.69 17.25 5.05
C VAL A 236 -8.00 17.89 4.60
N THR A 237 -8.09 19.22 4.63
CA THR A 237 -9.30 19.99 4.27
C THR A 237 -9.21 20.61 2.89
N ASP A 238 -10.35 21.00 2.31
CA ASP A 238 -10.40 21.74 1.03
C ASP A 238 -9.52 22.99 1.02
N TRP A 239 -9.53 23.74 2.13
CA TRP A 239 -8.71 24.95 2.25
C TRP A 239 -7.21 24.61 2.15
N GLN A 240 -6.74 23.58 2.87
CA GLN A 240 -5.35 23.13 2.77
C GLN A 240 -5.02 22.60 1.37
N VAL A 241 -5.98 21.94 0.72
CA VAL A 241 -5.81 21.49 -0.66
C VAL A 241 -5.61 22.67 -1.61
N MET A 242 -6.47 23.69 -1.53
CA MET A 242 -6.41 24.88 -2.38
C MET A 242 -5.16 25.72 -2.12
N GLU A 243 -4.82 25.95 -0.86
CA GLU A 243 -3.75 26.85 -0.46
C GLU A 243 -2.37 26.19 -0.57
N TYR A 244 -2.27 24.90 -0.26
CA TYR A 244 -1.00 24.20 -0.12
C TYR A 244 -0.78 23.13 -1.21
N TRP A 245 -1.66 22.14 -1.32
CA TRP A 245 -1.46 21.01 -2.24
C TRP A 245 -1.46 21.42 -3.70
N ALA A 246 -2.44 22.22 -4.13
CA ALA A 246 -2.56 22.63 -5.52
C ALA A 246 -1.32 23.38 -6.00
N ARG A 247 -0.67 24.16 -5.12
CA ARG A 247 0.60 24.83 -5.41
C ARG A 247 1.76 23.84 -5.45
N ALA A 248 1.87 22.95 -4.46
CA ALA A 248 2.95 21.97 -4.39
C ALA A 248 2.96 21.02 -5.61
N LEU A 249 1.79 20.53 -6.03
CA LEU A 249 1.63 19.67 -7.21
C LEU A 249 1.96 20.41 -8.50
N LYS A 250 1.68 21.72 -8.61
CA LYS A 250 2.09 22.50 -9.78
C LYS A 250 3.61 22.67 -9.89
N THR A 251 4.31 22.72 -8.75
CA THR A 251 5.75 22.99 -8.70
C THR A 251 6.60 21.73 -8.67
N ASN A 252 6.15 20.67 -7.99
CA ASN A 252 6.87 19.41 -7.94
C ASN A 252 6.59 18.63 -9.22
N LEU A 253 7.63 18.36 -10.00
CA LEU A 253 7.53 17.66 -11.28
C LEU A 253 8.03 16.22 -11.21
N ARG A 254 8.22 15.66 -10.01
CA ARG A 254 8.84 14.34 -9.79
C ARG A 254 7.98 13.37 -9.00
N ILE A 255 6.98 13.85 -8.28
CA ILE A 255 6.07 13.02 -7.50
C ILE A 255 5.24 12.15 -8.45
N GLU A 256 5.18 10.86 -8.16
CA GLU A 256 4.58 9.82 -9.00
C GLU A 256 3.31 9.26 -8.36
N MET A 257 3.23 9.22 -7.02
CA MET A 257 2.04 8.81 -6.29
C MET A 257 1.71 9.74 -5.11
N VAL A 258 0.44 10.13 -5.03
CA VAL A 258 -0.10 10.88 -3.90
C VAL A 258 -1.36 10.18 -3.38
N ASP A 259 -1.34 9.80 -2.10
CA ASP A 259 -2.50 9.27 -1.40
C ASP A 259 -3.07 10.29 -0.41
N LEU A 260 -4.26 10.82 -0.72
CA LEU A 260 -5.04 11.72 0.11
C LEU A 260 -6.39 11.09 0.49
N SER A 261 -6.50 9.77 0.48
CA SER A 261 -7.73 9.05 0.82
C SER A 261 -8.18 9.31 2.26
N CYS A 262 -9.47 9.10 2.56
CA CYS A 262 -10.05 9.25 3.89
C CYS A 262 -9.82 10.64 4.53
N ASN A 263 -9.70 11.71 3.72
CA ASN A 263 -9.54 13.08 4.19
C ASN A 263 -10.84 13.89 4.04
N ARG A 264 -10.86 15.12 4.57
CA ARG A 264 -12.02 16.03 4.52
C ARG A 264 -12.00 16.88 3.23
N ILE A 265 -11.79 16.20 2.11
CA ILE A 265 -11.74 16.79 0.77
C ILE A 265 -13.13 16.64 0.16
N SER A 266 -13.80 17.75 -0.11
CA SER A 266 -15.08 17.79 -0.80
C SER A 266 -14.92 18.03 -2.30
N ARG A 267 -16.02 18.35 -3.00
CA ARG A 267 -16.01 18.77 -4.40
C ARG A 267 -15.04 19.92 -4.67
N ASP A 268 -14.93 20.89 -3.75
CA ASP A 268 -14.14 22.09 -3.99
C ASP A 268 -12.63 21.79 -3.96
N GLY A 269 -12.19 20.99 -2.99
CA GLY A 269 -10.82 20.47 -2.96
C GLY A 269 -10.53 19.52 -4.12
N GLY A 270 -11.48 18.65 -4.47
CA GLY A 270 -11.38 17.76 -5.64
C GLY A 270 -11.14 18.52 -6.94
N VAL A 271 -11.94 19.57 -7.19
CA VAL A 271 -11.78 20.48 -8.34
C VAL A 271 -10.38 21.13 -8.34
N SER A 272 -9.92 21.60 -7.18
CA SER A 272 -8.61 22.24 -7.06
C SER A 272 -7.45 21.29 -7.40
N ILE A 273 -7.49 20.05 -6.90
CA ILE A 273 -6.50 19.02 -7.25
C ILE A 273 -6.52 18.75 -8.74
N CYS A 274 -7.70 18.50 -9.33
CA CYS A 274 -7.81 18.21 -10.76
C CYS A 274 -7.25 19.35 -11.63
N ARG A 275 -7.50 20.60 -11.26
CA ARG A 275 -6.92 21.77 -11.95
C ARG A 275 -5.40 21.84 -11.83
N SER A 276 -4.84 21.44 -10.69
CA SER A 276 -3.37 21.37 -10.52
C SER A 276 -2.72 20.25 -11.34
N LEU A 277 -3.49 19.22 -11.68
CA LEU A 277 -3.01 18.04 -12.40
C LEU A 277 -3.21 18.09 -13.90
N TYR A 278 -3.87 19.11 -14.44
CA TYR A 278 -4.26 19.20 -15.86
C TYR A 278 -3.13 18.83 -16.85
N ASN A 279 -1.89 19.27 -16.57
CA ASN A 279 -0.69 18.95 -17.35
C ASN A 279 0.49 18.47 -16.47
N HIS A 280 0.19 17.81 -15.34
CA HIS A 280 1.26 17.37 -14.43
C HIS A 280 2.10 16.26 -15.09
N PRO A 281 3.44 16.41 -15.16
CA PRO A 281 4.26 15.58 -16.04
C PRO A 281 4.52 14.15 -15.54
N SER A 282 4.48 13.92 -14.23
CA SER A 282 4.96 12.68 -13.61
C SER A 282 3.97 11.93 -12.74
N LEU A 283 2.91 12.57 -12.24
CA LEU A 283 1.98 11.92 -11.32
C LEU A 283 1.21 10.81 -12.05
N GLY A 284 1.58 9.57 -11.74
CA GLY A 284 0.99 8.36 -12.30
C GLY A 284 -0.16 7.83 -11.46
N THR A 285 -0.17 8.06 -10.14
CA THR A 285 -1.22 7.56 -9.24
C THR A 285 -1.76 8.65 -8.32
N LEU A 286 -3.08 8.84 -8.33
CA LEU A 286 -3.79 9.70 -7.38
C LEU A 286 -4.85 8.89 -6.64
N LYS A 287 -4.78 8.89 -5.30
CA LYS A 287 -5.79 8.25 -4.47
C LYS A 287 -6.57 9.28 -3.67
N LEU A 288 -7.89 9.27 -3.88
CA LEU A 288 -8.88 10.12 -3.22
C LEU A 288 -10.05 9.27 -2.70
N SER A 289 -9.81 7.98 -2.39
CA SER A 289 -10.83 7.08 -1.87
C SER A 289 -11.42 7.62 -0.57
N ARG A 290 -12.72 7.44 -0.34
CA ARG A 290 -13.41 7.85 0.91
C ARG A 290 -13.25 9.34 1.23
N CYS A 291 -13.27 10.18 0.21
CA CYS A 291 -13.45 11.64 0.31
C CYS A 291 -14.92 11.99 -0.05
N SER A 292 -15.24 13.27 -0.20
CA SER A 292 -16.59 13.74 -0.55
C SER A 292 -16.59 14.48 -1.89
N ILE A 293 -15.96 13.89 -2.91
CA ILE A 293 -15.69 14.52 -4.21
C ILE A 293 -16.98 14.91 -4.96
N GLN A 294 -18.06 14.13 -4.82
CA GLN A 294 -19.37 14.41 -5.41
C GLN A 294 -19.33 14.58 -6.95
N ASP A 295 -20.44 14.99 -7.55
CA ASP A 295 -20.57 15.09 -9.01
C ASP A 295 -19.73 16.22 -9.60
N GLU A 296 -19.63 17.37 -8.95
CA GLU A 296 -18.83 18.49 -9.46
C GLU A 296 -17.33 18.19 -9.44
N GLY A 297 -16.86 17.44 -8.42
CA GLY A 297 -15.50 16.92 -8.41
C GLY A 297 -15.27 15.86 -9.49
N ALA A 298 -16.26 14.99 -9.75
CA ALA A 298 -16.21 14.01 -10.83
C ALA A 298 -16.21 14.67 -12.23
N GLU A 299 -16.94 15.77 -12.42
CA GLU A 299 -16.87 16.58 -13.64
C GLU A 299 -15.47 17.18 -13.82
N ALA A 300 -14.84 17.67 -12.74
CA ALA A 300 -13.47 18.17 -12.80
C ALA A 300 -12.45 17.05 -13.13
N VAL A 301 -12.66 15.84 -12.60
CA VAL A 301 -11.88 14.65 -12.98
C VAL A 301 -12.03 14.37 -14.48
N SER A 302 -13.26 14.39 -15.01
CA SER A 302 -13.53 14.19 -16.43
C SER A 302 -12.78 15.20 -17.31
N GLN A 303 -12.81 16.49 -16.94
CA GLN A 303 -12.09 17.54 -17.66
C GLN A 303 -10.57 17.35 -17.61
N MET A 304 -10.03 16.96 -16.44
CA MET A 304 -8.61 16.68 -16.27
C MET A 304 -8.17 15.48 -17.11
N LEU A 305 -8.90 14.37 -17.07
CA LEU A 305 -8.57 13.15 -17.84
C LEU A 305 -8.57 13.39 -19.36
N GLN A 306 -9.40 14.30 -19.87
CA GLN A 306 -9.38 14.62 -21.31
C GLN A 306 -8.07 15.26 -21.80
N ASN A 307 -7.23 15.77 -20.90
CA ASN A 307 -6.01 16.52 -21.24
C ASN A 307 -4.76 15.96 -20.56
N ASN A 308 -4.91 15.29 -19.42
CA ASN A 308 -3.82 14.63 -18.74
C ASN A 308 -3.58 13.25 -19.35
N PHE A 309 -2.38 13.04 -19.88
CA PHE A 309 -1.95 11.76 -20.48
C PHE A 309 -0.90 11.03 -19.64
N GLY A 310 -0.62 11.51 -18.42
CA GLY A 310 0.38 10.93 -17.51
C GLY A 310 -0.21 10.04 -16.43
N LEU A 311 -1.43 10.35 -15.97
CA LEU A 311 -2.10 9.63 -14.89
C LEU A 311 -2.49 8.23 -15.37
N GLN A 312 -2.09 7.23 -14.59
CA GLN A 312 -2.29 5.80 -14.86
C GLN A 312 -3.23 5.13 -13.85
N SER A 313 -3.28 5.57 -12.59
CA SER A 313 -4.19 5.02 -11.58
C SER A 313 -4.92 6.12 -10.81
N LEU A 314 -6.25 5.99 -10.71
CA LEU A 314 -7.10 6.95 -10.02
C LEU A 314 -8.08 6.23 -9.09
N HIS A 315 -7.98 6.50 -7.78
CA HIS A 315 -8.92 5.92 -6.82
C HIS A 315 -9.95 6.95 -6.37
N LEU A 316 -11.23 6.68 -6.64
CA LEU A 316 -12.39 7.51 -6.34
C LEU A 316 -13.52 6.69 -5.69
N ASP A 317 -13.20 5.55 -5.10
CA ASP A 317 -14.20 4.74 -4.39
C ASP A 317 -14.73 5.46 -3.14
N TYR A 318 -16.02 5.24 -2.83
CA TYR A 318 -16.74 5.88 -1.72
C TYR A 318 -16.66 7.41 -1.69
N ASN A 319 -17.01 8.08 -2.80
CA ASN A 319 -16.88 9.53 -2.93
C ASN A 319 -18.20 10.30 -3.05
N ALA A 320 -19.31 9.62 -2.79
CA ALA A 320 -20.67 10.15 -2.96
C ALA A 320 -20.94 10.69 -4.38
N ILE A 321 -20.25 10.17 -5.39
CA ILE A 321 -20.49 10.47 -6.80
C ILE A 321 -21.79 9.79 -7.21
N THR A 322 -22.69 10.50 -7.90
CA THR A 322 -23.95 9.98 -8.42
C THR A 322 -23.80 9.56 -9.89
N GLY A 323 -24.88 9.07 -10.49
CA GLY A 323 -24.88 8.70 -11.89
C GLY A 323 -24.42 9.83 -12.82
N LYS A 324 -24.80 11.08 -12.51
CA LYS A 324 -24.34 12.26 -13.26
C LYS A 324 -22.81 12.35 -13.34
N GLY A 325 -22.13 12.29 -12.19
CA GLY A 325 -20.67 12.34 -12.14
C GLY A 325 -20.01 11.11 -12.75
N LEU A 326 -20.60 9.92 -12.56
CA LEU A 326 -20.10 8.67 -13.14
C LEU A 326 -20.19 8.66 -14.67
N VAL A 327 -21.27 9.20 -15.24
CA VAL A 327 -21.43 9.40 -16.70
C VAL A 327 -20.41 10.40 -17.22
N ALA A 328 -20.18 11.52 -16.50
CA ALA A 328 -19.18 12.49 -16.89
C ALA A 328 -17.77 11.88 -16.95
N ILE A 329 -17.41 11.06 -15.95
CA ILE A 329 -16.14 10.33 -15.95
C ILE A 329 -16.08 9.35 -17.13
N ALA A 330 -17.13 8.56 -17.38
CA ALA A 330 -17.18 7.60 -18.50
C ALA A 330 -16.92 8.29 -19.86
N GLN A 331 -17.49 9.48 -20.07
CA GLN A 331 -17.28 10.26 -21.30
C GLN A 331 -15.81 10.64 -21.52
N ALA A 332 -15.02 10.84 -20.46
CA ALA A 332 -13.59 11.18 -20.59
C ALA A 332 -12.77 10.04 -21.22
N PHE A 333 -13.14 8.78 -20.98
CA PHE A 333 -12.44 7.60 -21.54
C PHE A 333 -12.62 7.45 -23.06
N THR A 334 -13.48 8.25 -23.69
CA THR A 334 -13.52 8.31 -25.16
C THR A 334 -12.30 9.02 -25.75
N LYS A 335 -11.56 9.78 -24.92
CA LYS A 335 -10.37 10.56 -25.32
C LYS A 335 -9.12 10.22 -24.52
N ASN A 336 -9.26 9.76 -23.28
CA ASN A 336 -8.14 9.38 -22.43
C ASN A 336 -7.76 7.92 -22.66
N PHE A 337 -6.50 7.69 -23.00
CA PHE A 337 -5.92 6.34 -23.17
C PHE A 337 -4.76 6.07 -22.22
N SER A 338 -4.46 7.00 -21.30
CA SER A 338 -3.33 6.88 -20.38
C SER A 338 -3.70 6.17 -19.08
N LEU A 339 -4.94 6.38 -18.61
CA LEU A 339 -5.38 5.83 -17.35
C LEU A 339 -5.54 4.31 -17.49
N LYS A 340 -4.77 3.54 -16.74
CA LYS A 340 -4.80 2.08 -16.73
C LYS A 340 -5.70 1.52 -15.64
N GLN A 341 -5.95 2.27 -14.57
CA GLN A 341 -6.74 1.83 -13.44
C GLN A 341 -7.63 2.94 -12.91
N ILE A 342 -8.90 2.61 -12.65
CA ILE A 342 -9.79 3.48 -11.88
C ILE A 342 -10.63 2.66 -10.90
N LYS A 343 -10.74 3.14 -9.65
CA LYS A 343 -11.61 2.56 -8.61
C LYS A 343 -12.79 3.49 -8.36
N LEU A 344 -14.02 2.98 -8.52
CA LEU A 344 -15.26 3.77 -8.42
C LEU A 344 -16.35 3.12 -7.56
N TRP A 345 -16.04 2.01 -6.90
CA TRP A 345 -16.99 1.30 -6.06
C TRP A 345 -17.43 2.12 -4.84
N GLY A 346 -18.58 1.79 -4.24
CA GLY A 346 -19.11 2.56 -3.11
C GLY A 346 -19.66 3.95 -3.45
N ASN A 347 -19.73 4.31 -4.74
CA ASN A 347 -20.47 5.47 -5.25
C ASN A 347 -21.94 5.10 -5.56
N LYS A 348 -22.76 6.09 -5.91
CA LYS A 348 -24.20 5.93 -6.16
C LYS A 348 -24.44 5.70 -7.66
N TRP A 349 -24.58 4.44 -8.04
CA TRP A 349 -24.83 4.01 -9.42
C TRP A 349 -26.31 4.03 -9.78
N ASP A 350 -26.64 4.58 -10.94
CA ASP A 350 -27.97 4.47 -11.57
C ASP A 350 -27.86 3.78 -12.94
N VAL A 351 -29.00 3.61 -13.62
CA VAL A 351 -29.09 2.91 -14.91
C VAL A 351 -28.25 3.60 -15.98
N GLU A 352 -28.32 4.94 -16.06
CA GLU A 352 -27.62 5.71 -17.07
C GLU A 352 -26.10 5.60 -16.93
N ALA A 353 -25.58 5.65 -15.70
CA ALA A 353 -24.16 5.39 -15.44
C ALA A 353 -23.76 3.96 -15.82
N CYS A 354 -24.57 2.96 -15.46
CA CYS A 354 -24.28 1.57 -15.83
C CYS A 354 -24.20 1.40 -17.35
N GLU A 355 -25.15 1.95 -18.10
CA GLU A 355 -25.15 1.92 -19.56
C GLU A 355 -23.95 2.64 -20.17
N ALA A 356 -23.59 3.81 -19.63
CA ALA A 356 -22.44 4.59 -20.11
C ALA A 356 -21.13 3.80 -19.97
N TRP A 357 -20.92 3.15 -18.83
CA TRP A 357 -19.73 2.33 -18.59
C TRP A 357 -19.74 1.00 -19.34
N ALA A 358 -20.91 0.36 -19.49
CA ALA A 358 -21.04 -0.88 -20.28
C ALA A 358 -20.63 -0.66 -21.75
N LYS A 359 -20.92 0.51 -22.32
CA LYS A 359 -20.52 0.88 -23.70
C LYS A 359 -19.01 1.00 -23.90
N LEU A 360 -18.24 1.18 -22.83
CA LEU A 360 -16.78 1.30 -22.89
C LEU A 360 -16.09 -0.07 -22.90
N VAL A 361 -16.79 -1.13 -22.45
CA VAL A 361 -16.26 -2.50 -22.38
C VAL A 361 -16.03 -3.06 -23.77
N GLY A 362 -14.82 -3.58 -24.02
CA GLY A 362 -14.41 -4.04 -25.35
C GLY A 362 -14.00 -2.90 -26.29
N GLY A 363 -13.94 -1.67 -25.78
CA GLY A 363 -13.34 -0.49 -26.42
C GLY A 363 -12.15 0.00 -25.59
N PRO A 364 -12.16 1.23 -25.05
CA PRO A 364 -11.07 1.74 -24.21
C PRO A 364 -10.94 0.99 -22.88
N VAL A 365 -11.98 0.29 -22.40
CA VAL A 365 -11.96 -0.49 -21.16
C VAL A 365 -11.82 -1.97 -21.50
N ALA A 366 -10.69 -2.56 -21.10
CA ALA A 366 -10.35 -3.94 -21.41
C ALA A 366 -11.05 -4.92 -20.46
N ASN A 367 -11.04 -4.63 -19.16
CA ASN A 367 -11.62 -5.50 -18.13
C ASN A 367 -12.43 -4.72 -17.10
N ILE A 368 -13.39 -5.42 -16.50
CA ILE A 368 -14.11 -5.01 -15.29
C ILE A 368 -13.88 -6.07 -14.21
N ALA A 369 -13.14 -5.73 -13.14
CA ALA A 369 -12.79 -6.65 -12.05
C ALA A 369 -13.53 -6.36 -10.73
N TYR A 370 -13.90 -7.42 -10.00
CA TYR A 370 -14.57 -7.42 -8.69
C TYR A 370 -13.65 -8.02 -7.60
N GLY A 371 -13.59 -7.38 -6.43
CA GLY A 371 -13.02 -7.96 -5.21
C GLY A 371 -11.52 -7.67 -4.98
N ASP A 372 -11.10 -7.81 -3.73
CA ASP A 372 -9.72 -7.53 -3.26
C ASP A 372 -8.69 -8.58 -3.74
N ASP A 373 -9.09 -9.48 -4.63
CA ASP A 373 -8.28 -10.55 -5.19
C ASP A 373 -8.25 -10.42 -6.72
N LEU A 374 -7.08 -10.04 -7.25
CA LEU A 374 -6.81 -9.99 -8.69
C LEU A 374 -6.51 -11.39 -9.28
N SER A 375 -6.61 -12.47 -8.48
CA SER A 375 -6.47 -13.83 -8.98
C SER A 375 -7.82 -14.39 -9.45
N GLY A 376 -7.93 -14.64 -10.76
CA GLY A 376 -8.77 -15.74 -11.24
C GLY A 376 -10.16 -15.44 -11.79
N THR A 377 -10.45 -14.29 -12.41
CA THR A 377 -11.66 -14.17 -13.26
C THR A 377 -11.31 -13.91 -14.72
N ILE A 378 -11.19 -14.99 -15.50
CA ILE A 378 -11.17 -14.95 -16.96
C ILE A 378 -12.62 -14.80 -17.43
N VAL A 379 -12.93 -13.74 -18.16
CA VAL A 379 -14.11 -13.75 -19.04
C VAL A 379 -13.76 -14.67 -20.19
N GLU A 380 -14.27 -15.90 -20.18
CA GLU A 380 -14.16 -16.78 -21.34
C GLU A 380 -14.97 -16.19 -22.49
N ALA A 381 -14.27 -15.53 -23.41
CA ALA A 381 -14.78 -15.30 -24.76
C ALA A 381 -14.86 -16.67 -25.44
N ASN A 382 -16.00 -17.36 -25.28
CA ASN A 382 -16.25 -18.58 -26.03
C ASN A 382 -16.26 -18.25 -27.53
N GLN A 383 -15.17 -18.62 -28.19
CA GLN A 383 -15.09 -18.72 -29.63
C GLN A 383 -16.04 -19.81 -30.09
N MET A 384 -17.22 -19.45 -30.57
CA MET A 384 -17.96 -20.25 -31.56
C MET A 384 -18.83 -19.32 -32.40
N PHE A 385 -18.47 -19.21 -33.68
CA PHE A 385 -19.23 -18.49 -34.70
C PHE A 385 -20.46 -19.31 -35.13
N PRO A 386 -21.70 -18.80 -34.99
CA PRO A 386 -22.84 -19.34 -35.72
C PRO A 386 -23.00 -18.58 -37.06
N ARG A 387 -23.37 -19.30 -38.11
CA ARG A 387 -23.43 -18.82 -39.51
C ARG A 387 -24.56 -17.82 -39.83
N ASP A 388 -25.41 -17.47 -38.87
CA ASP A 388 -26.52 -16.55 -39.10
C ASP A 388 -26.31 -15.26 -38.29
N GLY A 389 -26.14 -14.14 -39.01
CA GLY A 389 -25.68 -12.83 -38.50
C GLY A 389 -26.59 -12.10 -37.51
N ARG A 390 -27.10 -12.77 -36.48
CA ARG A 390 -27.75 -12.16 -35.31
C ARG A 390 -26.94 -12.47 -34.05
N ARG A 391 -26.37 -11.42 -33.45
CA ARG A 391 -25.70 -11.51 -32.14
C ARG A 391 -26.74 -11.80 -31.06
N THR A 392 -26.72 -12.98 -30.49
CA THR A 392 -27.44 -13.31 -29.24
C THR A 392 -26.42 -13.83 -28.23
N VAL A 393 -26.41 -13.23 -27.04
CA VAL A 393 -25.59 -13.64 -25.90
C VAL A 393 -26.52 -14.39 -24.96
N SER A 394 -26.33 -15.70 -24.78
CA SER A 394 -27.04 -16.46 -23.76
C SER A 394 -26.16 -16.62 -22.52
N VAL A 395 -26.60 -16.08 -21.39
CA VAL A 395 -25.99 -16.33 -20.07
C VAL A 395 -26.97 -17.16 -19.25
N ARG A 396 -26.59 -18.37 -18.86
CA ARG A 396 -27.36 -19.18 -17.91
C ARG A 396 -26.70 -19.11 -16.53
N ALA A 397 -27.50 -18.83 -15.50
CA ALA A 397 -27.04 -18.88 -14.11
C ALA A 397 -26.88 -20.34 -13.64
N LEU A 398 -25.75 -20.67 -13.02
CA LEU A 398 -25.60 -21.88 -12.21
C LEU A 398 -26.42 -21.72 -10.92
N SER A 399 -27.09 -22.79 -10.50
CA SER A 399 -28.08 -22.74 -9.42
C SER A 399 -27.44 -22.87 -8.05
N ALA A 400 -28.11 -22.39 -7.01
CA ALA A 400 -27.63 -22.41 -5.61
C ALA A 400 -27.37 -23.82 -5.03
N LYS A 401 -27.69 -24.91 -5.75
CA LYS A 401 -27.29 -26.27 -5.36
C LYS A 401 -25.86 -26.63 -5.74
N GLU A 402 -25.22 -25.87 -6.62
CA GLU A 402 -23.81 -26.02 -7.00
C GLU A 402 -22.88 -25.17 -6.11
N LYS A 403 -23.48 -24.27 -5.30
CA LYS A 403 -22.81 -23.58 -4.20
C LYS A 403 -22.85 -24.48 -2.96
N GLY A 404 -21.93 -25.43 -2.89
CA GLY A 404 -21.68 -26.19 -1.67
C GLY A 404 -21.26 -25.23 -0.53
N ALA A 405 -22.22 -24.81 0.29
CA ALA A 405 -21.94 -24.27 1.60
C ALA A 405 -21.43 -25.42 2.47
N GLY A 406 -20.12 -25.44 2.71
CA GLY A 406 -19.47 -26.41 3.56
C GLY A 406 -17.98 -26.11 3.68
N ASN A 407 -17.65 -25.33 4.71
CA ASN A 407 -16.31 -25.10 5.28
C ASN A 407 -15.20 -24.60 4.36
N VAL A 408 -14.76 -23.39 4.69
CA VAL A 408 -13.46 -22.80 4.41
C VAL A 408 -12.32 -23.82 4.60
N GLN A 409 -11.50 -24.01 3.56
CA GLN A 409 -10.10 -24.41 3.68
C GLN A 409 -9.26 -23.60 2.68
N PRO A 410 -8.07 -23.09 3.08
CA PRO A 410 -7.14 -22.45 2.16
C PRO A 410 -6.16 -23.50 1.60
N ARG A 411 -5.87 -23.45 0.29
CA ARG A 411 -4.64 -23.91 -0.42
C ARG A 411 -4.95 -23.93 -1.94
N ASN A 412 -4.04 -23.64 -2.86
CA ASN A 412 -2.62 -23.96 -2.91
C ASN A 412 -1.89 -22.98 -3.84
N TYR A 413 -0.75 -22.44 -3.42
CA TYR A 413 0.17 -21.66 -4.25
C TYR A 413 1.04 -22.66 -5.02
N ASP A 414 0.69 -22.97 -6.27
CA ASP A 414 1.56 -23.54 -7.32
C ASP A 414 0.71 -23.91 -8.56
N ASP A 415 0.39 -22.95 -9.45
CA ASP A 415 -0.04 -23.27 -10.83
C ASP A 415 0.93 -22.61 -11.84
N PRO A 416 1.72 -23.39 -12.60
CA PRO A 416 2.70 -22.89 -13.57
C PRO A 416 2.10 -22.26 -14.85
N ARG A 417 0.78 -22.08 -14.96
CA ARG A 417 0.11 -21.65 -16.21
C ARG A 417 -0.11 -20.15 -16.37
N VAL A 418 0.33 -19.32 -15.44
CA VAL A 418 0.19 -17.84 -15.55
C VAL A 418 1.42 -17.23 -16.24
N ASN A 419 1.61 -17.56 -17.51
CA ASN A 419 2.57 -16.86 -18.35
C ASN A 419 1.87 -16.45 -19.66
N ARG A 420 0.89 -15.55 -19.55
CA ARG A 420 0.36 -14.82 -20.71
C ARG A 420 0.89 -13.40 -20.64
N ARG A 421 1.79 -13.08 -21.56
CA ARG A 421 2.32 -11.73 -21.81
C ARG A 421 1.15 -10.76 -22.01
N PHE A 422 0.98 -9.84 -21.08
CA PHE A 422 0.04 -8.73 -21.13
C PHE A 422 0.50 -7.71 -22.18
N LYS A 423 -0.44 -7.12 -22.94
CA LYS A 423 -0.14 -6.04 -23.88
C LYS A 423 -0.25 -4.69 -23.16
N GLU A 424 0.73 -3.82 -23.34
CA GLU A 424 0.85 -2.51 -22.67
C GLU A 424 -0.24 -1.48 -23.00
N SER A 425 -1.21 -1.81 -23.86
CA SER A 425 -2.19 -0.90 -24.46
C SER A 425 -3.62 -1.00 -23.90
N GLU A 426 -3.85 -1.76 -22.83
CA GLU A 426 -5.20 -2.07 -22.32
C GLU A 426 -5.44 -1.43 -20.93
N ILE A 427 -6.62 -0.82 -20.74
CA ILE A 427 -7.03 -0.18 -19.47
C ILE A 427 -7.82 -1.19 -18.63
N ASP A 428 -7.37 -1.45 -17.41
CA ASP A 428 -8.08 -2.24 -16.40
C ASP A 428 -8.99 -1.32 -15.55
N VAL A 429 -10.29 -1.28 -15.84
CA VAL A 429 -11.23 -0.58 -14.96
C VAL A 429 -11.71 -1.52 -13.86
N VAL A 430 -11.57 -1.14 -12.59
CA VAL A 430 -11.97 -2.00 -11.48
C VAL A 430 -13.31 -1.53 -10.93
N PHE A 431 -14.41 -2.17 -11.37
CA PHE A 431 -15.74 -2.03 -10.74
C PHE A 431 -16.06 -3.21 -9.82
N TYR A 432 -16.18 -2.92 -8.53
CA TYR A 432 -16.71 -3.90 -7.59
C TYR A 432 -18.23 -3.90 -7.67
N ALA A 433 -18.80 -5.06 -7.98
CA ALA A 433 -20.22 -5.37 -7.93
C ALA A 433 -20.84 -5.00 -6.58
N VAL A 434 -21.97 -4.29 -6.62
CA VAL A 434 -22.93 -4.22 -5.52
C VAL A 434 -24.11 -5.14 -5.89
N GLU A 435 -24.46 -6.06 -4.99
CA GLU A 435 -25.72 -6.81 -5.08
C GLU A 435 -26.87 -5.82 -5.25
N GLY A 436 -27.55 -5.86 -6.40
CA GLY A 436 -28.63 -4.95 -6.76
C GLY A 436 -28.38 -4.12 -8.03
N VAL A 437 -27.13 -3.85 -8.39
CA VAL A 437 -26.79 -3.07 -9.61
C VAL A 437 -26.71 -3.99 -10.84
N LEU A 438 -26.12 -5.18 -10.67
CA LEU A 438 -26.07 -6.22 -11.71
C LEU A 438 -27.39 -6.99 -11.90
N SER A 439 -28.38 -6.83 -11.01
CA SER A 439 -29.73 -7.38 -11.26
C SER A 439 -30.51 -6.55 -12.28
N VAL A 440 -30.18 -5.26 -12.44
CA VAL A 440 -30.79 -4.39 -13.46
C VAL A 440 -30.13 -4.64 -14.83
N ALA A 441 -28.81 -4.79 -14.87
CA ALA A 441 -28.10 -5.16 -16.11
C ALA A 441 -28.28 -6.64 -16.54
N ARG A 442 -28.98 -7.46 -15.75
CA ARG A 442 -29.31 -8.86 -16.07
C ARG A 442 -30.79 -9.09 -16.38
N ARG A 443 -31.66 -8.08 -16.28
CA ARG A 443 -33.07 -8.21 -16.62
C ARG A 443 -33.46 -7.16 -17.66
N ASP A 444 -33.58 -7.67 -18.87
CA ASP A 444 -34.26 -7.18 -20.07
C ASP A 444 -33.79 -5.84 -20.66
#